data_AF-W6KIW0-F1
#
_entry.id   AF-W6KIW0-F1
#
_cell.length_a   1.000
_cell.length_b   1.000
_cell.length_c   1.000
_cell.angle_alpha   90.00
_cell.angle_beta   90.00
_cell.angle_gamma   90.00
#
_symmetry.space_group_name_H-M   'P 1'
#
loop_
_entity.id
_entity.type
_entity.pdbx_description
1 polymer ?
#
loop_
_entity_poly.entity_id
_entity_poly.type
_entity_poly.pdbx_seq_one_letter_code
_entity_poly.pdbx_strand_id
1 'polypeptide(L)'
;MFTQSKSQSFSLTLPSQATAQAPKRNKPLTPAEKYEQAIVTARVFIENSRARVERQMEKYNAVANSSYWFYGYFGGNMMATMAICLSLSNRIPFFRSYSGWIAMAGGYFGGKLCMATHTSYLLSGVIKQLNYEIKESQLMDERTEHLVPDYLEESNRLTKMKYELMPTLPEAIAAQADHRDQTLDERADLLVSAYMKRKEALGKK
;
A
#
# COMPACT_ATOMS: atom_id res chain seq x y z
N MET A 1 -16.91 -28.48 -56.05
CA MET A 1 -15.89 -29.20 -56.84
C MET A 1 -14.53 -28.89 -56.24
N PHE A 2 -13.90 -29.91 -55.64
CA PHE A 2 -12.57 -29.84 -55.04
C PHE A 2 -11.55 -30.34 -56.05
N THR A 3 -10.44 -29.63 -56.23
CA THR A 3 -9.23 -30.13 -56.88
C THR A 3 -8.02 -29.82 -56.02
N GLN A 4 -7.31 -30.89 -55.67
CA GLN A 4 -6.10 -31.00 -54.88
C GLN A 4 -4.87 -30.44 -55.62
N SER A 5 -3.90 -29.97 -54.86
CA SER A 5 -2.48 -29.93 -55.27
C SER A 5 -1.56 -30.12 -54.06
N LYS A 6 -1.05 -31.35 -53.93
CA LYS A 6 0.25 -31.79 -53.40
C LYS A 6 0.92 -31.07 -52.20
N SER A 7 0.77 -31.71 -51.04
CA SER A 7 1.84 -32.26 -50.17
C SER A 7 3.22 -31.57 -50.14
N GLN A 8 3.55 -30.95 -49.02
CA GLN A 8 4.84 -31.14 -48.34
C GLN A 8 4.64 -31.18 -46.83
N SER A 9 5.02 -32.32 -46.25
CA SER A 9 4.96 -32.66 -44.84
C SER A 9 6.13 -31.98 -44.11
N PHE A 10 5.86 -30.95 -43.31
CA PHE A 10 6.86 -30.46 -42.36
C PHE A 10 6.77 -31.30 -41.08
N SER A 11 7.54 -32.39 -41.07
CA SER A 11 7.90 -33.12 -39.87
C SER A 11 8.88 -32.28 -39.06
N LEU A 12 8.38 -31.53 -38.08
CA LEU A 12 9.21 -30.99 -37.01
C LEU A 12 9.52 -32.13 -36.04
N THR A 13 10.60 -32.83 -36.38
CA THR A 13 11.32 -33.76 -35.53
C THR A 13 11.71 -33.04 -34.23
N LEU A 14 11.04 -33.41 -33.14
CA LEU A 14 11.55 -33.18 -31.79
C LEU A 14 12.91 -33.88 -31.67
N PRO A 15 13.99 -33.19 -31.31
CA PRO A 15 15.13 -33.88 -30.73
C PRO A 15 14.75 -34.30 -29.32
N SER A 16 14.34 -35.56 -29.19
CA SER A 16 14.37 -36.28 -27.92
C SER A 16 15.80 -36.69 -27.61
N GLN A 17 16.13 -36.62 -26.32
CA GLN A 17 17.33 -37.11 -25.63
C GLN A 17 18.47 -36.11 -25.40
N ALA A 18 18.39 -35.43 -24.26
CA ALA A 18 19.36 -35.69 -23.19
C ALA A 18 18.68 -35.45 -21.84
N THR A 19 18.50 -36.54 -21.12
CA THR A 19 18.16 -36.62 -19.70
C THR A 19 18.98 -35.65 -18.85
N ALA A 20 18.31 -34.69 -18.25
CA ALA A 20 18.60 -34.30 -16.88
C ALA A 20 17.27 -34.33 -16.13
N GLN A 21 16.88 -35.53 -15.69
CA GLN A 21 16.06 -35.63 -14.49
C GLN A 21 16.78 -34.75 -13.46
N ALA A 22 16.19 -33.60 -13.13
CA ALA A 22 16.61 -32.84 -11.96
C ALA A 22 16.72 -33.89 -10.84
N PRO A 23 17.90 -34.08 -10.23
CA PRO A 23 18.01 -35.07 -9.18
C PRO A 23 16.96 -34.66 -8.16
N LYS A 24 15.98 -35.54 -7.92
CA LYS A 24 15.14 -35.50 -6.74
C LYS A 24 16.11 -35.53 -5.57
N ARG A 25 16.61 -34.36 -5.16
CA ARG A 25 17.52 -34.19 -4.03
C ARG A 25 16.62 -34.31 -2.81
N ASN A 26 16.20 -35.54 -2.54
CA ASN A 26 15.67 -36.01 -1.26
C ASN A 26 16.82 -36.04 -0.24
N LYS A 27 17.57 -34.95 -0.10
CA LYS A 27 18.32 -34.69 1.12
C LYS A 27 17.41 -33.78 1.93
N PRO A 28 17.03 -34.13 3.17
CA PRO A 28 16.41 -33.15 4.04
C PRO A 28 17.33 -31.94 4.06
N LEU A 29 16.85 -30.79 3.57
CA LEU A 29 17.65 -29.56 3.54
C LEU A 29 18.27 -29.38 4.92
N THR A 30 19.57 -29.10 4.93
CA THR A 30 20.24 -28.75 6.18
C THR A 30 19.53 -27.56 6.81
N PRO A 31 19.49 -27.44 8.15
CA PRO A 31 18.80 -26.33 8.82
C PRO A 31 19.30 -24.95 8.34
N ALA A 32 20.56 -24.87 7.89
CA ALA A 32 21.13 -23.68 7.25
C ALA A 32 20.53 -23.39 5.86
N GLU A 33 20.43 -24.38 4.97
CA GLU A 33 19.80 -24.20 3.64
C GLU A 33 18.31 -23.84 3.76
N LYS A 34 17.60 -24.37 4.77
CA LYS A 34 16.20 -23.98 5.07
C LYS A 34 16.09 -22.53 5.51
N TYR A 35 17.05 -22.04 6.27
CA TYR A 35 17.08 -20.65 6.73
C TYR A 35 17.36 -19.69 5.56
N GLU A 36 18.32 -20.02 4.69
CA GLU A 36 18.59 -19.23 3.48
C GLU A 36 17.37 -19.19 2.55
N GLN A 37 16.69 -20.32 2.35
CA GLN A 37 15.46 -20.35 1.57
C GLN A 37 14.35 -19.50 2.22
N ALA A 38 14.21 -19.56 3.55
CA ALA A 38 13.25 -18.75 4.31
C ALA A 38 13.52 -17.24 4.16
N ILE A 39 14.78 -16.81 4.19
CA ILE A 39 15.16 -15.41 3.96
C ILE A 39 14.83 -14.97 2.54
N VAL A 40 15.14 -15.78 1.53
CA VAL A 40 14.81 -15.43 0.14
C VAL A 40 13.29 -15.31 -0.05
N THR A 41 12.51 -16.23 0.51
CA THR A 41 11.04 -16.13 0.47
C THR A 41 10.53 -14.89 1.21
N ALA A 42 11.15 -14.52 2.33
CA ALA A 42 10.80 -13.31 3.06
C ALA A 42 11.05 -12.06 2.24
N ARG A 43 12.20 -11.97 1.56
CA ARG A 43 12.52 -10.83 0.68
C ARG A 43 11.51 -10.65 -0.44
N VAL A 44 11.15 -11.74 -1.14
CA VAL A 44 10.15 -11.70 -2.22
C VAL A 44 8.78 -11.29 -1.69
N PHE A 45 8.39 -11.79 -0.51
CA PHE A 45 7.15 -11.39 0.14
C PHE A 45 7.14 -9.90 0.46
N ILE A 46 8.20 -9.40 1.09
CA ILE A 46 8.36 -8.00 1.48
C ILE A 46 8.35 -7.08 0.26
N GLU A 47 9.04 -7.45 -0.81
CA GLU A 47 9.08 -6.67 -2.06
C GLU A 47 7.69 -6.58 -2.72
N ASN A 48 6.95 -7.68 -2.74
CA ASN A 48 5.60 -7.70 -3.29
C ASN A 48 4.62 -6.89 -2.40
N SER A 49 4.73 -7.02 -1.08
CA SER A 49 3.97 -6.22 -0.11
C SER A 49 4.19 -4.72 -0.34
N ARG A 50 5.46 -4.32 -0.48
CA ARG A 50 5.88 -2.94 -0.79
C ARG A 50 5.27 -2.43 -2.08
N ALA A 51 5.35 -3.20 -3.17
CA ALA A 51 4.79 -2.81 -4.45
C ALA A 51 3.26 -2.62 -4.39
N ARG A 52 2.55 -3.42 -3.58
CA ARG A 52 1.10 -3.27 -3.39
C ARG A 52 0.74 -2.00 -2.63
N VAL A 53 1.47 -1.68 -1.56
CA VAL A 53 1.29 -0.43 -0.80
C VAL A 53 1.62 0.78 -1.67
N GLU A 54 2.73 0.73 -2.41
CA GLU A 54 3.17 1.80 -3.30
C GLU A 54 2.13 2.10 -4.38
N ARG A 55 1.55 1.08 -5.02
CA ARG A 55 0.47 1.28 -6.02
C ARG A 55 -0.76 1.99 -5.46
N GLN A 56 -1.11 1.75 -4.18
CA GLN A 56 -2.24 2.46 -3.56
C GLN A 56 -1.85 3.88 -3.17
N MET A 57 -0.63 4.07 -2.68
CA MET A 57 -0.09 5.39 -2.37
C MET A 57 0.04 6.26 -3.62
N GLU A 58 0.42 5.68 -4.77
CA GLU A 58 0.50 6.37 -6.05
C GLU A 58 -0.87 6.91 -6.48
N LYS A 59 -1.94 6.10 -6.34
CA LYS A 59 -3.31 6.56 -6.60
C LYS A 59 -3.72 7.71 -5.70
N TYR A 60 -3.38 7.62 -4.40
CA TYR A 60 -3.64 8.71 -3.46
C TYR A 60 -2.89 9.99 -3.86
N ASN A 61 -1.58 9.89 -4.12
CA ASN A 61 -0.73 11.02 -4.51
C ASN A 61 -1.14 11.64 -5.84
N ALA A 62 -1.58 10.82 -6.80
CA ALA A 62 -2.07 11.27 -8.11
C ALA A 62 -3.32 12.15 -8.00
N VAL A 63 -4.10 12.04 -6.92
CA VAL A 63 -5.26 12.90 -6.68
C VAL A 63 -4.93 14.03 -5.71
N ALA A 64 -4.20 13.75 -4.64
CA ALA A 64 -3.86 14.73 -3.61
C ALA A 64 -3.04 15.92 -4.15
N ASN A 65 -2.10 15.66 -5.06
CA ASN A 65 -1.23 16.69 -5.64
C ASN A 65 -1.69 17.20 -7.00
N SER A 66 -2.87 16.78 -7.48
CA SER A 66 -3.32 17.09 -8.83
C SER A 66 -4.20 18.33 -8.88
N SER A 67 -3.66 19.38 -9.49
CA SER A 67 -4.43 20.58 -9.85
C SER A 67 -5.54 20.25 -10.85
N TYR A 68 -5.36 19.22 -11.69
CA TYR A 68 -6.37 18.80 -12.68
C TYR A 68 -7.67 18.37 -12.00
N TRP A 69 -7.58 17.52 -10.97
CA TRP A 69 -8.77 17.09 -10.22
C TRP A 69 -9.45 18.26 -9.51
N PHE A 70 -8.65 19.15 -8.90
CA PHE A 70 -9.18 20.35 -8.27
C PHE A 70 -9.92 21.23 -9.28
N TYR A 71 -9.33 21.55 -10.44
CA TYR A 71 -9.98 22.38 -11.45
C TYR A 71 -11.21 21.72 -12.08
N GLY A 72 -11.21 20.39 -12.22
CA GLY A 72 -12.39 19.64 -12.63
C GLY A 72 -13.56 19.78 -11.65
N TYR A 73 -13.30 19.56 -10.36
CA TYR A 73 -14.33 19.74 -9.32
C TYR A 73 -14.72 21.21 -9.14
N PHE A 74 -13.76 22.14 -9.21
CA PHE A 74 -14.01 23.58 -9.14
C PHE A 74 -14.94 24.03 -10.25
N GLY A 75 -14.61 23.72 -11.51
CA GLY A 75 -15.40 24.11 -12.67
C GLY A 75 -16.80 23.50 -12.64
N GLY A 76 -16.91 22.21 -12.29
CA GLY A 76 -18.20 21.54 -12.13
C GLY A 76 -19.08 22.19 -11.07
N ASN A 77 -18.54 22.43 -9.87
CA ASN A 77 -19.27 23.07 -8.77
C ASN A 77 -19.61 24.53 -9.07
N MET A 78 -18.73 25.25 -9.77
CA MET A 78 -18.98 26.63 -10.22
C MET A 78 -20.17 26.69 -11.16
N MET A 79 -20.18 25.83 -12.20
CA MET A 79 -21.28 25.78 -13.17
C MET A 79 -22.60 25.34 -12.52
N ALA A 80 -22.56 24.36 -11.61
CA ALA A 80 -23.73 23.94 -10.86
C ALA A 80 -24.27 25.08 -9.98
N THR A 81 -23.40 25.77 -9.25
CA THR A 81 -23.78 26.89 -8.39
C THR A 81 -24.34 28.05 -9.21
N MET A 82 -23.76 28.33 -10.38
CA MET A 82 -24.25 29.34 -11.31
C MET A 82 -25.64 28.99 -11.85
N ALA A 83 -25.87 27.74 -12.26
CA ALA A 83 -27.18 27.27 -12.70
C ALA A 83 -28.24 27.38 -11.59
N ILE A 84 -27.88 27.05 -10.35
CA ILE A 84 -28.75 27.23 -9.17
C ILE A 84 -29.07 28.71 -8.93
N CYS A 85 -28.07 29.60 -8.97
CA CYS A 85 -28.28 31.03 -8.80
C CYS A 85 -29.19 31.62 -9.88
N LEU A 86 -29.03 31.15 -11.13
CA LEU A 86 -29.86 31.59 -12.26
C LEU A 86 -31.27 31.02 -12.19
N SER A 87 -31.47 29.78 -11.73
CA SER A 87 -32.83 29.22 -11.57
C SER A 87 -33.62 29.88 -10.43
N LEU A 88 -32.94 30.26 -9.35
CA LEU A 88 -33.51 31.03 -8.23
C LEU A 88 -33.66 32.52 -8.52
N SER A 89 -33.02 33.03 -9.58
CA SER A 89 -32.99 34.47 -9.91
C SER A 89 -34.36 35.07 -10.20
N ASN A 90 -35.32 34.26 -10.66
CA ASN A 90 -36.70 34.70 -10.89
C ASN A 90 -37.47 35.05 -9.60
N ARG A 91 -37.02 34.54 -8.45
CA ARG A 91 -37.64 34.82 -7.15
C ARG A 91 -36.84 35.82 -6.32
N ILE A 92 -35.52 35.85 -6.48
CA ILE A 92 -34.63 36.66 -5.66
C ILE A 92 -33.59 37.34 -6.58
N PRO A 93 -33.72 38.65 -6.88
CA PRO A 93 -32.84 39.35 -7.82
C PRO A 93 -31.38 39.43 -7.34
N PHE A 94 -31.13 39.28 -6.03
CA PHE A 94 -29.78 39.19 -5.45
C PHE A 94 -28.94 38.08 -6.11
N PHE A 95 -29.51 36.89 -6.33
CA PHE A 95 -28.77 35.79 -6.96
C PHE A 95 -28.44 36.08 -8.42
N ARG A 96 -29.20 36.94 -9.11
CA ARG A 96 -28.87 37.36 -10.47
C ARG A 96 -27.62 38.24 -10.48
N SER A 97 -27.63 39.29 -9.65
CA SER A 97 -26.56 40.31 -9.60
C SER A 97 -25.26 39.79 -9.03
N TYR A 98 -25.30 38.81 -8.11
CA TYR A 98 -24.12 38.24 -7.46
C TYR A 98 -23.80 36.81 -7.91
N SER A 99 -24.51 36.28 -8.91
CA SER A 99 -24.33 34.91 -9.43
C SER A 99 -22.87 34.55 -9.70
N GLY A 100 -22.10 35.44 -10.32
CA GLY A 100 -20.68 35.21 -10.63
C GLY A 100 -19.81 35.03 -9.38
N TRP A 101 -19.97 35.90 -8.37
CA TRP A 101 -19.22 35.79 -7.11
C TRP A 101 -19.62 34.55 -6.31
N ILE A 102 -20.92 34.27 -6.24
CA ILE A 102 -21.46 33.10 -5.53
C ILE A 102 -20.99 31.82 -6.24
N ALA A 103 -20.98 31.79 -7.57
CA ALA A 103 -20.48 30.66 -8.34
C ALA A 103 -18.97 30.44 -8.15
N MET A 104 -18.16 31.49 -8.13
CA MET A 104 -16.72 31.39 -7.85
C MET A 104 -16.45 30.85 -6.43
N ALA A 105 -17.18 31.36 -5.43
CA ALA A 105 -17.07 30.88 -4.07
C ALA A 105 -17.55 29.42 -3.96
N GLY A 106 -18.72 29.09 -4.51
CA GLY A 106 -19.27 27.73 -4.53
C GLY A 106 -18.37 26.74 -5.28
N GLY A 107 -17.78 27.17 -6.39
CA GLY A 107 -16.76 26.41 -7.13
C GLY A 107 -15.53 26.13 -6.27
N TYR A 108 -14.99 27.15 -5.58
CA TYR A 108 -13.79 26.99 -4.76
C TYR A 108 -14.02 26.09 -3.55
N PHE A 109 -15.04 26.39 -2.75
CA PHE A 109 -15.35 25.60 -1.55
C PHE A 109 -15.88 24.20 -1.90
N GLY A 110 -16.74 24.09 -2.90
CA GLY A 110 -17.23 22.81 -3.41
C GLY A 110 -16.10 21.96 -4.00
N GLY A 111 -15.22 22.56 -4.78
CA GLY A 111 -14.03 21.91 -5.33
C GLY A 111 -13.08 21.40 -4.26
N LYS A 112 -12.80 22.21 -3.24
CA LYS A 112 -12.01 21.80 -2.06
C LYS A 112 -12.66 20.63 -1.33
N LEU A 113 -13.98 20.68 -1.11
CA LEU A 113 -14.71 19.64 -0.41
C LEU A 113 -14.70 18.32 -1.19
N CYS A 114 -15.01 18.35 -2.50
CA CYS A 114 -14.94 17.17 -3.35
C CYS A 114 -13.53 16.57 -3.42
N MET A 115 -12.50 17.41 -3.47
CA MET A 115 -11.11 16.95 -3.46
C MET A 115 -10.76 16.30 -2.11
N ALA A 116 -11.17 16.91 -0.99
CA ALA A 116 -10.95 16.36 0.35
C ALA A 116 -11.67 15.02 0.56
N THR A 117 -12.92 14.88 0.08
CA THR A 117 -13.65 13.61 0.19
C THR A 117 -13.05 12.53 -0.70
N HIS A 118 -12.67 12.85 -1.94
CA HIS A 118 -12.04 11.90 -2.85
C HIS A 118 -10.67 11.43 -2.32
N THR A 119 -9.83 12.35 -1.84
CA THR A 119 -8.54 12.00 -1.23
C THR A 119 -8.69 11.19 0.05
N SER A 120 -9.66 11.52 0.91
CA SER A 120 -9.99 10.73 2.10
C SER A 120 -10.43 9.30 1.76
N TYR A 121 -11.24 9.12 0.72
CA TYR A 121 -11.65 7.80 0.25
C TYR A 121 -10.45 6.96 -0.22
N LEU A 122 -9.54 7.57 -0.99
CA LEU A 122 -8.33 6.90 -1.45
C LEU A 122 -7.38 6.57 -0.30
N LEU A 123 -7.23 7.49 0.65
CA LEU A 123 -6.44 7.27 1.87
C LEU A 123 -6.96 6.08 2.67
N SER A 124 -8.30 5.94 2.80
CA SER A 124 -8.92 4.76 3.43
C SER A 124 -8.51 3.46 2.74
N GLY A 125 -8.40 3.46 1.41
CA GLY A 125 -7.88 2.32 0.64
C GLY A 125 -6.42 1.99 0.98
N VAL A 126 -5.55 2.99 1.09
CA VAL A 126 -4.15 2.83 1.50
C VAL A 126 -4.06 2.23 2.91
N ILE A 127 -4.85 2.74 3.85
CA ILE A 127 -4.87 2.26 5.24
C ILE A 127 -5.36 0.81 5.32
N LYS A 128 -6.39 0.44 4.55
CA LYS A 128 -6.87 -0.95 4.47
C LYS A 128 -5.78 -1.88 3.95
N GLN A 129 -5.05 -1.47 2.92
CA GLN A 129 -3.92 -2.24 2.40
C GLN A 129 -2.82 -2.37 3.47
N LEU A 130 -2.44 -1.27 4.13
CA LEU A 130 -1.44 -1.30 5.21
C LEU A 130 -1.84 -2.26 6.34
N ASN A 131 -3.09 -2.21 6.80
CA ASN A 131 -3.58 -3.13 7.84
C ASN A 131 -3.53 -4.60 7.39
N TYR A 132 -3.84 -4.87 6.11
CA TYR A 132 -3.75 -6.21 5.56
C TYR A 132 -2.30 -6.71 5.54
N GLU A 133 -1.36 -5.90 5.04
CA GLU A 133 0.06 -6.27 4.95
C GLU A 133 0.73 -6.40 6.33
N ILE A 134 0.35 -5.57 7.31
CA ILE A 134 0.82 -5.70 8.71
C ILE A 134 0.38 -7.06 9.27
N LYS A 135 -0.90 -7.40 9.12
CA LYS A 135 -1.45 -8.66 9.62
C LYS A 135 -0.83 -9.86 8.90
N GLU A 136 -0.62 -9.75 7.59
CA GLU A 136 0.02 -10.81 6.81
C GLU A 136 1.48 -11.01 7.22
N SER A 137 2.23 -9.93 7.46
CA SER A 137 3.62 -9.99 7.93
C SER A 137 3.74 -10.63 9.31
N GLN A 138 2.86 -10.27 10.25
CA GLN A 138 2.80 -10.90 11.58
C GLN A 138 2.49 -12.39 11.49
N LEU A 139 1.54 -12.76 10.62
CA LEU A 139 1.17 -14.16 10.42
C LEU A 139 2.32 -14.98 9.80
N MET A 140 3.14 -14.37 8.94
CA MET A 140 4.34 -15.02 8.40
C MET A 140 5.45 -15.16 9.44
N ASP A 141 5.58 -14.20 10.36
CA ASP A 141 6.49 -14.29 11.50
C ASP A 141 6.09 -15.44 12.45
N GLU A 142 4.79 -15.56 12.78
CA GLU A 142 4.25 -16.66 13.57
C GLU A 142 4.48 -18.02 12.89
N ARG A 143 4.22 -18.12 11.59
CA ARG A 143 4.44 -19.35 10.80
C ARG A 143 5.90 -19.75 10.70
N THR A 144 6.82 -18.79 10.82
CA THR A 144 8.25 -19.03 10.81
C THR A 144 8.84 -19.09 12.21
N GLU A 145 8.00 -19.19 13.26
CA GLU A 145 8.41 -19.25 14.66
C GLU A 145 9.38 -18.13 15.06
N HIS A 146 9.23 -16.94 14.49
CA HIS A 146 10.08 -15.77 14.75
C HIS A 146 11.57 -15.97 14.36
N LEU A 147 11.87 -16.93 13.49
CA LEU A 147 13.24 -17.17 12.99
C LEU A 147 13.73 -16.05 12.07
N VAL A 148 12.83 -15.39 11.33
CA VAL A 148 13.18 -14.40 10.31
C VAL A 148 12.79 -12.99 10.78
N PRO A 149 13.77 -12.16 11.24
CA PRO A 149 13.48 -10.79 11.71
C PRO A 149 12.78 -9.89 10.70
N ASP A 150 13.04 -10.14 9.41
CA ASP A 150 12.62 -9.25 8.33
C ASP A 150 11.10 -9.06 8.28
N TYR A 151 10.30 -10.06 8.68
CA TYR A 151 8.84 -9.94 8.76
C TYR A 151 8.39 -8.99 9.87
N LEU A 152 9.00 -9.09 11.05
CA LEU A 152 8.70 -8.22 12.19
C LEU A 152 9.16 -6.78 11.91
N GLU A 153 10.33 -6.60 11.31
CA GLU A 153 10.83 -5.28 10.89
C GLU A 153 9.91 -4.63 9.85
N GLU A 154 9.45 -5.40 8.85
CA GLU A 154 8.51 -4.90 7.85
C GLU A 154 7.16 -4.54 8.49
N SER A 155 6.64 -5.35 9.41
CA SER A 155 5.39 -5.04 10.13
C SER A 155 5.49 -3.73 10.92
N ASN A 156 6.63 -3.47 11.57
CA ASN A 156 6.89 -2.24 12.31
C ASN A 156 7.01 -1.03 11.38
N ARG A 157 7.67 -1.20 10.23
CA ARG A 157 7.80 -0.16 9.21
C ARG A 157 6.43 0.24 8.62
N LEU A 158 5.60 -0.74 8.29
CA LEU A 158 4.23 -0.51 7.79
C LEU A 158 3.35 0.14 8.86
N THR A 159 3.51 -0.26 10.13
CA THR A 159 2.80 0.36 11.26
C THR A 159 3.21 1.83 11.44
N LYS A 160 4.50 2.15 11.34
CA LYS A 160 4.99 3.53 11.34
C LYS A 160 4.39 4.35 10.20
N MET A 161 4.37 3.80 8.98
CA MET A 161 3.75 4.45 7.83
C MET A 161 2.25 4.70 8.03
N LYS A 162 1.53 3.75 8.64
CA LYS A 162 0.11 3.93 9.02
C LYS A 162 -0.07 5.12 9.97
N TYR A 163 0.81 5.26 10.97
CA TYR A 163 0.73 6.37 11.93
C TYR A 163 1.10 7.72 11.32
N GLU A 164 2.05 7.76 10.38
CA GLU A 164 2.38 8.97 9.63
C GLU A 164 1.20 9.43 8.74
N LEU A 165 0.48 8.48 8.13
CA LEU A 165 -0.69 8.77 7.31
C LEU A 165 -1.95 9.12 8.12
N MET A 166 -2.07 8.60 9.35
CA MET A 166 -3.17 8.89 10.27
C MET A 166 -2.66 9.24 11.66
N PRO A 167 -2.18 10.48 11.87
CA PRO A 167 -1.61 10.90 13.15
C PRO A 167 -2.67 11.03 14.25
N THR A 168 -3.96 11.13 13.90
CA THR A 168 -5.06 11.27 14.85
C THR A 168 -5.56 9.95 15.42
N LEU A 169 -4.97 8.81 15.04
CA LEU A 169 -5.32 7.52 15.63
C LEU A 169 -4.87 7.48 17.10
N PRO A 170 -5.70 6.95 18.02
CA PRO A 170 -5.31 6.82 19.43
C PRO A 170 -4.04 5.96 19.59
N GLU A 171 -3.87 4.95 18.73
CA GLU A 171 -2.65 4.13 18.64
C GLU A 171 -1.42 4.94 18.22
N ALA A 172 -1.58 5.88 17.28
CA ALA A 172 -0.50 6.75 16.83
C ALA A 172 -0.11 7.79 17.89
N ILE A 173 -1.11 8.32 18.61
CA ILE A 173 -0.92 9.26 19.72
C ILE A 173 -0.21 8.55 20.88
N ALA A 174 -0.61 7.33 21.22
CA ALA A 174 0.05 6.51 22.23
C ALA A 174 1.49 6.16 21.82
N ALA A 175 1.73 5.76 20.57
CA ALA A 175 3.08 5.47 20.07
C ALA A 175 3.99 6.72 20.07
N GLN A 176 3.44 7.90 19.77
CA GLN A 176 4.18 9.15 19.88
C GLN A 176 4.44 9.57 21.34
N ALA A 177 3.50 9.30 22.25
CA ALA A 177 3.65 9.56 23.68
C ALA A 177 4.71 8.64 24.30
N ASP A 178 4.68 7.33 24.00
CA ASP A 178 5.71 6.36 24.45
C ASP A 178 7.12 6.77 24.01
N HIS A 179 7.26 7.33 22.81
CA HIS A 179 8.54 7.88 22.38
C HIS A 179 8.91 9.19 23.07
N ARG A 180 7.94 10.02 23.47
CA ARG A 180 8.24 11.29 24.15
C ARG A 180 8.61 11.09 25.62
N ASP A 181 8.07 10.06 26.26
CA ASP A 181 8.21 9.82 27.70
C ASP A 181 9.39 8.90 28.05
N GLN A 182 9.94 8.15 27.08
CA GLN A 182 11.14 7.34 27.29
C GLN A 182 12.42 8.17 27.16
N THR A 183 13.22 8.17 28.22
CA THR A 183 14.58 8.73 28.20
C THR A 183 15.51 7.90 27.29
N LEU A 184 16.57 8.52 26.75
CA LEU A 184 17.51 7.84 25.85
C LEU A 184 18.12 6.57 26.47
N ASP A 185 18.32 6.58 27.79
CA ASP A 185 18.87 5.45 28.55
C ASP A 185 17.88 4.28 28.61
N GLU A 186 16.59 4.53 28.84
CA GLU A 186 15.55 3.48 28.86
C GLU A 186 15.40 2.80 27.50
N ARG A 187 15.60 3.53 26.40
CA ARG A 187 15.61 2.97 25.05
C ARG A 187 16.81 2.07 24.80
N ALA A 188 17.99 2.45 25.32
CA ALA A 188 19.19 1.65 25.20
C ALA A 188 19.05 0.34 25.99
N ASP A 189 18.49 0.39 27.20
CA ASP A 189 18.24 -0.78 28.03
C ASP A 189 17.19 -1.74 27.43
N LEU A 190 16.15 -1.22 26.78
CA LEU A 190 15.19 -2.04 26.03
C LEU A 190 15.84 -2.76 24.84
N LEU A 191 16.72 -2.08 24.10
CA LEU A 191 17.45 -2.70 22.99
C LEU A 191 18.45 -3.75 23.47
N VAL A 192 19.16 -3.49 24.57
CA VAL A 192 20.11 -4.43 25.17
C VAL A 192 19.38 -5.66 25.73
N SER A 193 18.25 -5.47 26.43
CA SER A 193 17.47 -6.58 26.97
C SER A 193 16.79 -7.42 25.88
N ALA A 194 16.31 -6.80 24.80
CA ALA A 194 15.81 -7.51 23.62
C ALA A 194 16.92 -8.34 22.93
N TYR A 195 18.12 -7.76 22.80
CA TYR A 195 19.29 -8.46 22.25
C TYR A 195 19.72 -9.65 23.14
N MET A 196 19.75 -9.47 24.46
CA MET A 196 20.09 -10.53 25.42
C MET A 196 19.08 -11.69 25.39
N LYS A 197 17.77 -11.40 25.39
CA LYS A 197 16.72 -12.42 25.23
C LYS A 197 16.87 -13.20 23.93
N ARG A 198 17.27 -12.53 22.85
CA ARG A 198 17.51 -13.17 21.54
C ARG A 198 18.75 -14.08 21.56
N LYS A 199 19.81 -13.66 22.24
CA LYS A 199 21.02 -14.45 22.44
C LYS A 199 20.73 -15.70 23.29
N GLU A 200 19.91 -15.58 24.33
CA GLU A 200 19.47 -16.72 25.15
C GLU A 200 18.60 -17.71 24.38
N ALA A 201 17.73 -17.23 23.49
CA ALA A 201 16.93 -18.09 22.62
C ALA A 201 17.79 -18.85 21.59
N LEU A 202 18.86 -18.23 21.10
CA LEU A 202 19.83 -18.87 20.19
C LEU A 202 20.77 -19.86 20.89
N GLY A 203 21.08 -19.64 22.18
CA GLY A 203 21.95 -20.52 22.97
C GLY A 203 21.27 -21.75 23.60
N LYS A 204 19.94 -21.85 23.51
CA LYS A 204 19.14 -23.00 24.00
C LYS A 204 18.83 -24.06 22.92
N LYS A 205 19.48 -23.99 21.76
CA LYS A 205 19.50 -25.02 20.71
C LYS A 205 20.86 -25.70 20.67
#